data_AF-A0A977IG90-F1
#
_entry.id   AF-A0A977IG90-F1
#
_cell.length_a   1.000
_cell.length_b   1.000
_cell.length_c   1.000
_cell.angle_alpha   90.00
_cell.angle_beta   90.00
_cell.angle_gamma   90.00
#
_symmetry.space_group_name_H-M   'P 1'
#
loop_
_entity.id
_entity.type
_entity.pdbx_description
1 polymer ?
#
loop_
_entity_poly.entity_id
_entity_poly.type
_entity_poly.pdbx_seq_one_letter_code
_entity_poly.pdbx_strand_id
1 'polypeptide(L)'
;MMTMITMLDFGSLILQLFSPQYTRHPIFPDFLTATIVAMVISVAMSFAFAMLRRKTTDIERVNRIMKETNDWRKAYTAAVKKGNKAEIEELKKKQAYVNKMALEVQQQQMRPMLIYMLPSFLIWIFVFPSIFGQVVALSPIHIPWIMCSDQDVQNHQQLDDQGNPKGACQVPGEVYLWGWFLLTSFAFSGIVGKVTKTSMPSI
;
A
#
# COMPACT_ATOMS: atom_id res chain seq x y z
N MET A 1 -36.65 -19.57 28.53
CA MET A 1 -35.18 -19.76 28.49
C MET A 1 -34.83 -20.53 27.21
N MET A 2 -35.07 -19.93 26.03
CA MET A 2 -34.93 -20.59 24.73
C MET A 2 -34.76 -19.55 23.61
N THR A 3 -33.81 -18.64 23.77
CA THR A 3 -33.43 -17.64 22.75
C THR A 3 -31.95 -17.33 22.92
N MET A 4 -31.07 -18.26 22.52
CA MET A 4 -29.62 -17.99 22.51
C MET A 4 -28.85 -18.93 21.56
N ILE A 5 -29.40 -19.22 20.36
CA ILE A 5 -28.75 -20.10 19.36
C ILE A 5 -28.53 -19.39 18.00
N THR A 6 -28.84 -18.10 17.85
CA THR A 6 -28.73 -17.39 16.55
C THR A 6 -27.69 -16.26 16.52
N MET A 7 -26.54 -16.46 17.16
CA MET A 7 -25.40 -15.50 17.13
C MET A 7 -24.04 -16.24 17.06
N LEU A 8 -23.98 -17.40 16.42
CA LEU A 8 -22.72 -18.06 16.08
C LEU A 8 -22.44 -17.85 14.60
N ASP A 9 -21.22 -17.38 14.33
CA ASP A 9 -20.44 -17.71 13.14
C ASP A 9 -20.55 -16.83 11.89
N PHE A 10 -20.79 -15.52 12.01
CA PHE A 10 -20.30 -14.58 10.98
C PHE A 10 -18.96 -13.96 11.36
N GLY A 11 -18.76 -13.64 12.64
CA GLY A 11 -17.50 -13.09 13.16
C GLY A 11 -16.33 -14.06 13.04
N SER A 12 -16.52 -15.33 13.39
CA SER A 12 -15.51 -16.39 13.30
C SER A 12 -15.28 -16.89 11.88
N LEU A 13 -16.27 -16.81 10.99
CA LEU A 13 -16.13 -17.12 9.57
C LEU A 13 -15.33 -16.02 8.84
N ILE A 14 -15.56 -14.75 9.19
CA ILE A 14 -14.69 -13.63 8.81
C ILE A 14 -13.30 -13.84 9.42
N LEU A 15 -13.19 -14.18 10.71
CA LEU A 15 -11.89 -14.41 11.35
C LEU A 15 -11.11 -15.59 10.76
N GLN A 16 -11.78 -16.62 10.22
CA GLN A 16 -11.16 -17.75 9.51
C GLN A 16 -10.80 -17.42 8.06
N LEU A 17 -11.56 -16.53 7.39
CA LEU A 17 -11.20 -15.99 6.08
C LEU A 17 -9.98 -15.04 6.16
N PHE A 18 -9.83 -14.36 7.30
CA PHE A 18 -8.71 -13.47 7.58
C PHE A 18 -7.63 -14.10 8.48
N SER A 19 -7.79 -15.35 8.92
CA SER A 19 -6.71 -16.04 9.62
C SER A 19 -5.65 -16.39 8.57
N PRO A 20 -4.41 -15.90 8.73
CA PRO A 20 -3.35 -16.19 7.79
C PRO A 20 -3.10 -17.71 7.79
N GLN A 21 -3.47 -18.37 6.69
CA GLN A 21 -3.18 -19.78 6.47
C GLN A 21 -1.67 -19.89 6.23
N TYR A 22 -0.95 -20.36 7.25
CA TYR A 22 0.50 -20.47 7.22
C TYR A 22 0.95 -21.74 6.50
N THR A 23 1.56 -21.59 5.33
CA THR A 23 2.15 -22.72 4.62
C THR A 23 3.45 -23.13 5.30
N ARG A 24 3.47 -24.32 5.91
CA ARG A 24 4.66 -24.91 6.56
C ARG A 24 5.70 -25.44 5.58
N HIS A 25 5.36 -25.53 4.30
CA HIS A 25 6.21 -26.06 3.24
C HIS A 25 6.35 -25.00 2.13
N PRO A 26 7.08 -23.90 2.39
CA PRO A 26 7.31 -22.91 1.35
C PRO A 26 8.10 -23.54 0.19
N ILE A 27 7.80 -23.12 -1.03
CA ILE A 27 8.51 -23.57 -2.24
C ILE A 27 10.00 -23.15 -2.17
N PHE A 28 10.28 -22.06 -1.45
CA PHE A 28 11.62 -21.53 -1.19
C PHE A 28 11.95 -21.62 0.31
N PRO A 29 12.64 -22.69 0.76
CA PRO A 29 12.97 -22.87 2.18
C PRO A 29 14.13 -21.99 2.64
N ASP A 30 15.02 -21.55 1.74
CA ASP A 30 16.16 -20.73 2.12
C ASP A 30 15.80 -19.24 2.12
N PHE A 31 16.08 -18.56 3.24
CA PHE A 31 15.84 -17.12 3.40
C PHE A 31 16.49 -16.26 2.30
N LEU A 32 17.68 -16.65 1.82
CA LEU A 32 18.39 -15.91 0.76
C LEU A 32 17.69 -15.99 -0.60
N THR A 33 17.25 -17.18 -1.01
CA THR A 33 16.53 -17.34 -2.29
C THR A 33 15.15 -16.71 -2.20
N ALA A 34 14.45 -16.86 -1.07
CA ALA A 34 13.17 -16.18 -0.82
C ALA A 34 13.31 -14.64 -0.88
N THR A 35 14.35 -14.08 -0.26
CA THR A 35 14.64 -12.62 -0.26
C THR A 35 14.84 -12.09 -1.68
N ILE A 36 15.70 -12.74 -2.46
CA ILE A 36 16.06 -12.30 -3.81
C ILE A 36 14.87 -12.45 -4.77
N VAL A 37 14.18 -13.59 -4.73
CA VAL A 37 13.02 -13.84 -5.59
C VAL A 37 11.88 -12.87 -5.25
N ALA A 38 11.60 -12.64 -3.97
CA ALA A 38 10.59 -11.67 -3.55
C ALA A 38 10.95 -10.24 -3.98
N MET A 39 12.22 -9.86 -3.92
CA MET A 39 12.70 -8.56 -4.40
C MET A 39 12.51 -8.41 -5.92
N VAL A 40 12.87 -9.43 -6.71
CA VAL A 40 12.72 -9.38 -8.17
C VAL A 40 11.24 -9.27 -8.55
N ILE A 41 10.37 -10.04 -7.90
CA ILE A 41 8.92 -9.98 -8.11
C ILE A 41 8.37 -8.62 -7.70
N SER A 42 8.81 -8.05 -6.58
CA SER A 42 8.31 -6.74 -6.11
C SER A 42 8.68 -5.60 -7.06
N VAL A 43 9.90 -5.61 -7.59
CA VAL A 43 10.37 -4.64 -8.58
C VAL A 43 9.58 -4.79 -9.89
N ALA A 44 9.43 -6.03 -10.39
CA ALA A 44 8.67 -6.31 -11.60
C ALA A 44 7.19 -5.90 -11.48
N MET A 45 6.56 -6.23 -10.35
CA MET A 45 5.17 -5.88 -10.05
C MET A 45 5.00 -4.36 -9.94
N SER A 46 5.92 -3.68 -9.24
CA SER A 46 5.92 -2.22 -9.11
C SER A 46 6.05 -1.52 -10.46
N PHE A 47 6.91 -2.04 -11.34
CA PHE A 47 7.07 -1.55 -12.71
C PHE A 47 5.80 -1.77 -13.55
N ALA A 48 5.21 -2.97 -13.49
CA ALA A 48 3.96 -3.28 -14.16
C ALA A 48 2.83 -2.35 -13.71
N PHE A 49 2.66 -2.15 -12.40
CA PHE A 49 1.64 -1.22 -11.86
C PHE A 49 1.88 0.23 -12.30
N ALA A 50 3.13 0.68 -12.35
CA ALA A 50 3.45 2.02 -12.82
C ALA A 50 3.17 2.19 -14.32
N MET A 51 3.47 1.18 -15.14
CA MET A 51 3.15 1.17 -16.57
C MET A 51 1.62 1.16 -16.81
N LEU A 52 0.89 0.35 -16.06
CA LEU A 52 -0.58 0.29 -16.12
C LEU A 52 -1.22 1.63 -15.69
N ARG A 53 -0.68 2.27 -14.64
CA ARG A 53 -1.11 3.61 -14.21
C ARG A 53 -0.86 4.68 -15.27
N ARG A 54 0.28 4.62 -15.95
CA ARG A 54 0.61 5.50 -17.08
C ARG A 54 -0.39 5.34 -18.23
N LYS A 55 -0.80 4.10 -18.52
CA LYS A 55 -1.76 3.79 -19.59
C LYS A 55 -3.18 4.27 -19.29
N THR A 56 -3.57 4.27 -18.01
CA THR A 56 -4.93 4.62 -17.58
C THR A 56 -5.11 6.10 -17.23
N THR A 57 -4.03 6.84 -17.00
CA THR A 57 -4.07 8.24 -16.57
C THR A 57 -3.54 9.16 -17.67
N ASP A 58 -4.32 10.18 -18.07
CA ASP A 58 -3.88 11.25 -18.96
C ASP A 58 -2.96 12.23 -18.20
N ILE A 59 -1.65 12.01 -18.34
CA ILE A 59 -0.62 12.77 -17.63
C ILE A 59 -0.61 14.25 -18.07
N GLU A 60 -0.97 14.56 -19.31
CA GLU A 60 -0.97 15.91 -19.85
C GLU A 60 -2.12 16.74 -19.27
N ARG A 61 -3.33 16.15 -19.22
CA ARG A 61 -4.48 16.78 -18.56
C ARG A 61 -4.23 17.04 -17.08
N VAL A 62 -3.64 16.07 -16.38
CA VAL A 62 -3.30 16.19 -14.95
C VAL A 62 -2.29 17.31 -14.72
N ASN A 63 -1.22 17.36 -15.53
CA ASN A 63 -0.17 18.38 -15.40
C ASN A 63 -0.70 19.80 -15.67
N ARG A 64 -1.57 19.97 -16.67
CA ARG A 64 -2.19 21.28 -16.96
C ARG A 64 -3.04 21.76 -15.78
N ILE A 65 -3.91 20.89 -15.27
CA ILE A 65 -4.80 21.21 -14.14
C ILE A 65 -3.99 21.49 -12.86
N MET A 66 -2.90 20.75 -12.63
CA MET A 66 -1.99 21.02 -11.50
C MET A 66 -1.33 22.40 -11.61
N LYS A 67 -0.89 22.80 -12.81
CA LYS A 67 -0.31 24.13 -13.03
C LYS A 67 -1.33 25.24 -12.78
N GLU A 68 -2.52 25.13 -13.35
CA GLU A 68 -3.62 26.09 -13.13
C GLU A 68 -4.04 26.17 -11.66
N THR A 69 -4.10 25.03 -10.97
CA THR A 69 -4.43 24.98 -9.53
C THR A 69 -3.32 25.63 -8.69
N ASN A 70 -2.05 25.44 -9.05
CA ASN A 70 -0.93 26.04 -8.33
C ASN A 70 -0.85 27.55 -8.55
N ASP A 71 -1.05 28.01 -9.78
CA ASP A 71 -1.09 29.44 -10.11
C ASP A 71 -2.28 30.13 -9.41
N TRP A 72 -3.46 29.48 -9.38
CA TRP A 72 -4.60 29.94 -8.58
C TRP A 72 -4.28 29.97 -7.09
N ARG A 73 -3.64 28.92 -6.55
CA ARG A 73 -3.26 28.85 -5.12
C ARG A 73 -2.28 29.96 -4.74
N LYS A 74 -1.28 30.24 -5.57
CA LYS A 74 -0.33 31.35 -5.38
C LYS A 74 -1.02 32.71 -5.40
N ALA A 75 -1.90 32.94 -6.38
CA ALA A 75 -2.68 34.19 -6.47
C ALA A 75 -3.60 34.37 -5.26
N TYR A 76 -4.30 33.31 -4.85
CA TYR A 76 -5.17 33.31 -3.68
C TYR A 76 -4.41 33.60 -2.39
N THR A 77 -3.28 32.91 -2.15
CA THR A 77 -2.43 33.16 -0.97
C THR A 77 -1.86 34.58 -0.96
N ALA A 78 -1.47 35.13 -2.13
CA ALA A 78 -0.99 36.50 -2.24
C ALA A 78 -2.10 37.53 -1.96
N ALA A 79 -3.32 37.32 -2.48
CA ALA A 79 -4.48 38.19 -2.25
C ALA A 79 -4.94 38.17 -0.79
N VAL A 80 -4.93 37.00 -0.14
CA VAL A 80 -5.21 36.85 1.29
C VAL A 80 -4.16 37.57 2.14
N LYS A 81 -2.87 37.44 1.80
CA LYS A 81 -1.77 38.12 2.50
C LYS A 81 -1.84 39.64 2.37
N LYS A 82 -2.35 40.16 1.24
CA LYS A 82 -2.58 41.59 1.00
C LYS A 82 -3.89 42.13 1.59
N GLY A 83 -4.79 41.26 2.10
CA GLY A 83 -6.07 41.65 2.71
C GLY A 83 -7.09 42.25 1.74
N ASN A 84 -6.94 42.03 0.44
CA ASN A 84 -7.69 42.74 -0.60
C ASN A 84 -9.04 42.03 -0.86
N LYS A 85 -10.11 42.46 -0.19
CA LYS A 85 -11.41 41.75 -0.16
C LYS A 85 -12.05 41.54 -1.54
N ALA A 86 -11.92 42.50 -2.46
CA ALA A 86 -12.47 42.42 -3.81
C ALA A 86 -11.77 41.33 -4.66
N GLU A 87 -10.45 41.26 -4.56
CA GLU A 87 -9.61 40.29 -5.27
C GLU A 87 -9.84 38.86 -4.75
N ILE A 88 -10.05 38.73 -3.43
CA ILE A 88 -10.40 37.45 -2.79
C ILE A 88 -11.75 36.93 -3.30
N GLU A 89 -12.75 37.81 -3.46
CA GLU A 89 -14.07 37.41 -3.94
C GLU A 89 -14.05 36.97 -5.41
N GLU A 90 -13.27 37.65 -6.27
CA GLU A 90 -13.07 37.23 -7.66
C GLU A 90 -12.35 35.87 -7.75
N LEU A 91 -11.28 35.67 -6.97
CA LEU A 91 -10.54 34.41 -6.93
C LEU A 91 -11.37 33.27 -6.32
N LYS A 92 -12.28 33.58 -5.39
CA LYS A 92 -13.23 32.61 -4.82
C LYS A 92 -14.27 32.17 -5.84
N LYS A 93 -14.69 33.03 -6.78
CA LYS A 93 -15.53 32.60 -7.92
C LYS A 93 -14.78 31.60 -8.82
N LYS A 94 -13.48 31.82 -9.05
CA LYS A 94 -12.61 30.87 -9.79
C LYS A 94 -12.33 29.57 -9.01
N GLN A 95 -12.42 29.59 -7.68
CA GLN A 95 -12.22 28.42 -6.82
C GLN A 95 -13.16 27.27 -7.17
N ALA A 96 -14.45 27.54 -7.42
CA ALA A 96 -15.43 26.51 -7.76
C ALA A 96 -15.08 25.79 -9.08
N TYR A 97 -14.57 26.54 -10.06
CA TYR A 97 -14.11 26.00 -11.34
C TYR A 97 -12.86 25.13 -11.16
N VAL A 98 -11.83 25.64 -10.47
CA VAL A 98 -10.58 24.90 -10.21
C VAL A 98 -10.84 23.64 -9.37
N ASN A 99 -11.68 23.74 -8.32
CA ASN A 99 -12.05 22.60 -7.49
C ASN A 99 -12.79 21.53 -8.30
N LYS A 100 -13.72 21.91 -9.19
CA LYS A 100 -14.41 20.95 -10.04
C LYS A 100 -13.43 20.19 -10.94
N MET A 101 -12.48 20.89 -11.57
CA MET A 101 -11.46 20.26 -12.41
C MET A 101 -10.50 19.37 -11.60
N ALA A 102 -10.12 19.80 -10.39
CA ALA A 102 -9.30 19.00 -9.49
C ALA A 102 -10.02 17.72 -9.04
N LEU A 103 -11.33 17.79 -8.78
CA LEU A 103 -12.15 16.61 -8.45
C LEU A 103 -12.26 15.65 -9.64
N GLU A 104 -12.41 16.14 -10.86
CA GLU A 104 -12.40 15.29 -12.07
C GLU A 104 -11.06 14.54 -12.21
N VAL A 105 -9.93 15.23 -11.99
CA VAL A 105 -8.60 14.60 -11.97
C VAL A 105 -8.48 13.57 -10.85
N GLN A 106 -8.96 13.90 -9.65
CA GLN A 106 -8.92 12.98 -8.51
C GLN A 106 -9.78 11.74 -8.79
N GLN A 107 -10.98 11.89 -9.34
CA GLN A 107 -11.84 10.76 -9.70
C GLN A 107 -11.21 9.91 -10.82
N GLN A 108 -10.54 10.55 -11.79
CA GLN A 108 -9.79 9.86 -12.84
C GLN A 108 -8.60 9.06 -12.29
N GLN A 109 -7.99 9.46 -11.17
CA GLN A 109 -6.90 8.73 -10.52
C GLN A 109 -7.40 7.68 -9.52
N MET A 110 -8.52 7.94 -8.83
CA MET A 110 -9.11 7.04 -7.85
C MET A 110 -9.78 5.82 -8.49
N ARG A 111 -10.36 5.97 -9.69
CA ARG A 111 -10.94 4.84 -10.45
C ARG A 111 -9.90 3.75 -10.76
N PRO A 112 -8.73 4.07 -11.36
CA PRO A 112 -7.63 3.13 -11.51
C PRO A 112 -7.18 2.55 -10.18
N MET A 113 -7.05 3.38 -9.13
CA MET A 113 -6.60 2.90 -7.81
C MET A 113 -7.50 1.79 -7.27
N LEU A 114 -8.82 1.94 -7.30
CA LEU A 114 -9.75 0.91 -6.83
C LEU A 114 -9.69 -0.37 -7.68
N ILE A 115 -9.60 -0.22 -9.00
CA ILE A 115 -9.50 -1.35 -9.94
C ILE A 115 -8.21 -2.14 -9.73
N TYR A 116 -7.10 -1.50 -9.32
CA TYR A 116 -5.84 -2.17 -9.05
C TYR A 116 -5.71 -2.69 -7.61
N MET A 117 -6.29 -1.97 -6.65
CA MET A 117 -6.21 -2.29 -5.23
C MET A 117 -6.95 -3.60 -4.93
N LEU A 118 -8.16 -3.78 -5.46
CA LEU A 118 -9.00 -4.95 -5.19
C LEU A 118 -8.34 -6.29 -5.62
N PRO A 119 -7.86 -6.46 -6.87
CA PRO A 119 -7.18 -7.68 -7.28
C PRO A 119 -5.83 -7.85 -6.57
N SER A 120 -5.12 -6.76 -6.25
CA SER A 120 -3.87 -6.85 -5.50
C SER A 120 -4.09 -7.40 -4.10
N PHE A 121 -5.13 -6.96 -3.39
CA PHE A 121 -5.49 -7.50 -2.07
C PHE A 121 -5.88 -8.98 -2.12
N LEU A 122 -6.60 -9.41 -3.17
CA LEU A 122 -6.93 -10.82 -3.36
C LEU A 122 -5.69 -11.69 -3.56
N ILE A 123 -4.74 -11.24 -4.38
CA ILE A 123 -3.46 -11.94 -4.58
C ILE A 123 -2.69 -11.99 -3.24
N TRP A 124 -2.73 -10.90 -2.46
CA TRP A 124 -2.08 -10.82 -1.15
C TRP A 124 -2.62 -11.80 -0.11
N ILE A 125 -3.93 -12.03 -0.09
CA ILE A 125 -4.58 -12.92 0.88
C ILE A 125 -4.49 -14.39 0.45
N PHE A 126 -4.58 -14.70 -0.84
CA PHE A 126 -4.68 -16.09 -1.32
C PHE A 126 -3.39 -16.65 -1.90
N VAL A 127 -2.61 -15.85 -2.64
CA VAL A 127 -1.47 -16.34 -3.43
C VAL A 127 -0.17 -16.25 -2.64
N PHE A 128 0.09 -15.11 -1.99
CA PHE A 128 1.35 -14.92 -1.26
C PHE A 128 1.54 -15.89 -0.09
N PRO A 129 0.53 -16.19 0.76
CA PRO A 129 0.67 -17.17 1.84
C PRO A 129 0.84 -18.62 1.33
N SER A 130 0.44 -18.91 0.08
CA SER A 130 0.59 -20.22 -0.54
C SER A 130 1.98 -20.46 -1.16
N ILE A 131 2.68 -19.40 -1.59
CA ILE A 131 3.95 -19.51 -2.32
C ILE A 131 5.15 -19.28 -1.40
N PHE A 132 5.03 -18.33 -0.48
CA PHE A 132 6.12 -17.91 0.39
C PHE A 132 5.77 -18.15 1.87
N GLY A 133 6.80 -18.41 2.67
CA GLY A 133 6.69 -18.29 4.12
C GLY A 133 6.38 -16.84 4.52
N GLN A 134 5.80 -16.66 5.70
CA GLN A 134 5.44 -15.33 6.21
C GLN A 134 6.64 -14.44 6.49
N VAL A 135 7.81 -15.04 6.71
CA VAL A 135 9.09 -14.36 6.93
C VAL A 135 10.00 -14.61 5.74
N VAL A 136 10.66 -13.56 5.25
CA VAL A 136 11.42 -13.61 3.99
C VAL A 136 12.85 -13.13 4.15
N ALA A 137 13.12 -12.19 5.05
CA ALA A 137 14.46 -11.61 5.23
C ALA A 137 14.81 -11.47 6.72
N LEU A 138 16.10 -11.39 7.03
CA LEU A 138 16.63 -11.07 8.35
C LEU A 138 17.25 -9.67 8.30
N SER A 139 16.91 -8.81 9.26
CA SER A 139 17.51 -7.50 9.39
C SER A 139 17.92 -7.19 10.83
N PRO A 140 19.09 -6.55 11.05
CA PRO A 140 19.60 -6.26 12.39
C PRO A 140 18.95 -5.03 13.05
N ILE A 141 18.08 -4.29 12.35
CA ILE A 141 17.44 -3.06 12.84
C ILE A 141 15.94 -3.32 13.01
N HIS A 142 15.45 -3.15 14.23
CA HIS A 142 14.06 -3.43 14.58
C HIS A 142 13.17 -2.22 14.25
N ILE A 143 12.30 -2.37 13.24
CA ILE A 143 11.24 -1.40 12.95
C ILE A 143 9.91 -1.98 13.46
N PRO A 144 9.20 -1.29 14.38
CA PRO A 144 7.91 -1.76 14.87
C PRO A 144 6.92 -1.96 13.71
N TRP A 145 6.05 -2.97 13.84
CA TRP A 145 5.06 -3.44 12.85
C TRP A 145 5.59 -4.25 11.65
N ILE A 146 6.74 -3.91 11.07
CA ILE A 146 7.22 -4.53 9.82
C ILE A 146 8.03 -5.81 10.08
N MET A 147 8.53 -5.95 11.31
CA MET A 147 9.46 -7.01 11.72
C MET A 147 9.00 -7.67 13.00
N CYS A 148 9.47 -8.89 13.22
CA CYS A 148 9.26 -9.59 14.47
C CYS A 148 10.12 -8.99 15.58
N SER A 149 9.45 -8.45 16.61
CA SER A 149 10.05 -8.03 17.87
C SER A 149 10.24 -9.22 18.81
N ASP A 150 11.07 -9.06 19.84
CA ASP A 150 11.29 -10.11 20.85
C ASP A 150 9.96 -10.57 21.51
N GLN A 151 8.99 -9.67 21.64
CA GLN A 151 7.68 -9.96 22.20
C GLN A 151 6.80 -10.76 21.23
N ASP A 152 6.92 -10.51 19.93
CA ASP A 152 6.20 -11.26 18.89
C ASP A 152 6.77 -12.68 18.75
N VAL A 153 8.09 -12.84 18.87
CA VAL A 153 8.75 -14.17 18.90
C VAL A 153 8.20 -15.00 20.05
N GLN A 154 8.11 -14.45 21.26
CA GLN A 154 7.58 -15.20 22.41
C GLN A 154 6.11 -15.61 22.25
N ASN A 155 5.28 -14.75 21.65
CA ASN A 155 3.88 -15.07 21.36
C ASN A 155 3.73 -16.12 20.23
N HIS A 156 4.64 -16.11 19.26
CA HIS A 156 4.60 -16.96 18.07
C HIS A 156 5.23 -18.34 18.31
N GLN A 157 6.10 -18.44 19.31
CA GLN A 157 6.72 -19.68 19.78
C GLN A 157 5.83 -20.46 20.75
N GLN A 158 4.69 -19.89 21.18
CA GLN A 158 3.66 -20.62 21.92
C GLN A 158 3.13 -21.78 21.06
N LEU A 159 3.18 -22.98 21.63
CA LEU A 159 2.80 -24.22 20.98
C LEU A 159 1.26 -24.34 20.92
N ASP A 160 0.74 -24.77 19.77
CA ASP A 160 -0.66 -25.21 19.64
C ASP A 160 -0.88 -26.57 20.31
N ASP A 161 -2.15 -26.97 20.46
CA ASP A 161 -2.55 -28.27 21.03
C ASP A 161 -1.95 -29.48 20.26
N GLN A 162 -1.34 -29.23 19.09
CA GLN A 162 -0.62 -30.19 18.25
C GLN A 162 0.91 -30.13 18.40
N GLY A 163 1.45 -29.41 19.39
CA GLY A 163 2.90 -29.34 19.66
C GLY A 163 3.71 -28.55 18.62
N ASN A 164 3.06 -27.68 17.85
CA ASN A 164 3.71 -26.86 16.81
C ASN A 164 3.63 -25.37 17.17
N PRO A 165 4.66 -24.56 16.88
CA PRO A 165 4.61 -23.11 17.12
C PRO A 165 3.47 -22.47 16.30
N LYS A 166 2.66 -21.62 16.95
CA LYS A 166 1.47 -20.98 16.35
C LYS A 166 1.80 -19.87 15.35
N GLY A 167 3.00 -19.33 15.38
CA GLY A 167 3.35 -18.13 14.63
C GLY A 167 4.43 -18.31 13.57
N ALA A 168 4.52 -17.26 12.75
CA ALA A 168 5.38 -17.15 11.57
C ALA A 168 6.88 -16.94 11.84
N CYS A 169 7.25 -16.53 13.05
CA CYS A 169 8.59 -16.07 13.38
C CYS A 169 9.24 -16.98 14.42
N GLN A 170 10.52 -17.28 14.22
CA GLN A 170 11.33 -18.09 15.13
C GLN A 170 12.48 -17.29 15.74
N VAL A 171 12.96 -16.24 15.06
CA VAL A 171 14.07 -15.41 15.53
C VAL A 171 13.77 -13.91 15.43
N PRO A 172 14.27 -13.09 16.37
CA PRO A 172 14.08 -11.65 16.31
C PRO A 172 14.80 -11.05 15.09
N GLY A 173 14.17 -10.06 14.45
CA GLY A 173 14.69 -9.44 13.23
C GLY A 173 14.25 -10.10 11.92
N GLU A 174 13.36 -11.10 11.97
CA GLU A 174 12.67 -11.61 10.77
C GLU A 174 11.68 -10.57 10.23
N VAL A 175 11.76 -10.33 8.92
CA VAL A 175 10.93 -9.37 8.20
C VAL A 175 9.78 -10.10 7.56
N TYR A 176 8.55 -9.63 7.84
CA TYR A 176 7.36 -10.17 7.21
C TYR A 176 7.39 -9.96 5.68
N LEU A 177 6.77 -10.85 4.93
CA LEU A 177 6.69 -10.77 3.48
C LEU A 177 6.13 -9.42 3.00
N TRP A 178 5.06 -8.93 3.64
CA TRP A 178 4.46 -7.64 3.31
C TRP A 178 5.43 -6.50 3.59
N GLY A 179 6.17 -6.61 4.69
CA GLY A 179 7.17 -5.64 5.11
C GLY A 179 8.32 -5.54 4.11
N TRP A 180 8.83 -6.69 3.68
CA TRP A 180 9.87 -6.77 2.66
C TRP A 180 9.41 -6.20 1.31
N PHE A 181 8.18 -6.53 0.90
CA PHE A 181 7.58 -6.01 -0.33
C PHE A 181 7.41 -4.49 -0.29
N LEU A 182 6.96 -3.96 0.84
CA LEU A 182 6.79 -2.52 1.06
C LEU A 182 8.14 -1.79 1.05
N LEU A 183 9.16 -2.34 1.73
CA LEU A 183 10.50 -1.75 1.81
C LEU A 183 11.16 -1.67 0.44
N THR A 184 11.12 -2.75 -0.32
CA THR A 184 11.63 -2.78 -1.70
C THR A 184 10.82 -1.84 -2.62
N SER A 185 9.50 -1.82 -2.51
CA SER A 185 8.65 -0.93 -3.30
C SER A 185 8.95 0.54 -3.05
N PHE A 186 9.14 0.98 -1.79
CA PHE A 186 9.51 2.36 -1.49
C PHE A 186 10.90 2.72 -1.99
N ALA A 187 11.88 1.81 -1.85
CA ALA A 187 13.24 2.04 -2.35
C ALA A 187 13.25 2.24 -3.88
N PHE A 188 12.49 1.46 -4.63
CA PHE A 188 12.45 1.52 -6.09
C PHE A 188 11.40 2.49 -6.65
N SER A 189 10.47 3.02 -5.84
CA SER A 189 9.40 3.92 -6.29
C SER A 189 9.92 5.15 -7.04
N GLY A 190 11.03 5.74 -6.58
CA GLY A 190 11.63 6.91 -7.22
C GLY A 190 12.23 6.59 -8.61
N ILE A 191 12.88 5.44 -8.74
CA ILE A 191 13.47 4.97 -10.00
C ILE A 191 12.35 4.63 -10.99
N VAL A 192 11.38 3.85 -10.55
CA VAL A 192 10.22 3.45 -11.38
C VAL A 192 9.51 4.70 -11.89
N GLY A 193 9.22 5.68 -11.02
CA GLY A 193 8.54 6.92 -11.41
C GLY A 193 9.29 7.76 -12.44
N LYS A 194 10.63 7.81 -12.37
CA LYS A 194 11.47 8.47 -13.38
C LYS A 194 11.43 7.74 -14.72
N VAL A 195 11.55 6.41 -14.71
CA VAL A 195 11.54 5.59 -15.92
C VAL A 195 10.18 5.64 -16.62
N THR A 196 9.08 5.60 -15.86
CA THR A 196 7.73 5.62 -16.42
C THR A 196 7.26 7.03 -16.80
N LYS A 197 8.04 8.09 -16.53
CA LYS A 197 7.64 9.50 -16.72
C LYS A 197 6.31 9.84 -16.04
N THR A 198 5.97 9.13 -14.98
CA THR A 198 4.77 9.38 -14.17
C THR A 198 5.06 10.25 -12.96
N SER A 199 6.33 10.65 -12.76
CA SER A 199 6.68 11.69 -11.80
C SER A 199 6.04 13.00 -12.24
N MET A 200 5.09 13.49 -11.44
CA MET A 200 4.60 14.87 -11.58
C MET A 200 5.82 15.81 -11.62
N PRO A 201 5.82 16.84 -12.47
CA PRO A 201 6.89 17.83 -12.47
C PRO A 201 7.04 18.37 -11.05
N SER A 202 8.24 18.27 -10.48
CA SER A 202 8.50 18.83 -9.17
C SER A 202 8.22 20.33 -9.26
N ILE A 203 7.40 20.79 -8.31
CA ILE A 203 7.14 22.22 -8.06
C ILE A 203 8.45 22.99 -7.97
#